data_AF-A9EK75-F1
#
_entry.id   AF-A9EK75-F1
#
_cell.length_a   1.000
_cell.length_b   1.000
_cell.length_c   1.000
_cell.angle_alpha   90.00
_cell.angle_beta   90.00
_cell.angle_gamma   90.00
#
_symmetry.space_group_name_H-M   'P 1'
#
loop_
_entity.id
_entity.type
_entity.pdbx_description
1 polymer ?
#
loop_
_entity_poly.entity_id
_entity_poly.type
_entity_poly.pdbx_seq_one_letter_code
_entity_poly.pdbx_strand_id
1 'polypeptide(L)'
;MLRFYGDPIWLRIENANVSRIFQTLGSSIDEIPILWIAAPLTGLLVQPIIGYMSDNTWGKLGRRRPYFLIGAILTTLAIFIMPNSPTLWIAAGMLWIMDASINIAMEPFRVFVGGN
;
A
#
# COMPACT_ATOMS: atom_id res chain seq x y z
N MET A 1 14.34 -10.13 15.16
CA MET A 1 14.48 -11.18 14.13
C MET A 1 13.23 -11.37 13.27
N LEU A 2 12.00 -11.40 13.82
CA LEU A 2 10.76 -11.58 13.03
C LEU A 2 10.49 -10.49 11.96
N ARG A 3 10.92 -9.24 12.18
CA ARG A 3 10.76 -8.13 11.21
C ARG A 3 11.51 -8.33 9.89
N PHE A 4 12.57 -9.16 9.87
CA PHE A 4 13.38 -9.37 8.67
C PHE A 4 12.91 -10.57 7.81
N TYR A 5 12.06 -11.45 8.33
CA TYR A 5 11.67 -12.67 7.62
C TYR A 5 10.33 -12.55 6.88
N GLY A 6 9.38 -11.72 7.36
CA GLY A 6 8.06 -11.55 6.74
C GLY A 6 8.04 -10.53 5.60
N ASP A 7 8.60 -9.34 5.84
CA ASP A 7 8.55 -8.20 4.91
C ASP A 7 9.11 -8.53 3.51
N PRO A 8 10.25 -9.25 3.35
CA PRO A 8 10.80 -9.53 2.02
C PRO A 8 10.00 -10.57 1.22
N ILE A 9 9.36 -11.53 1.90
CA ILE A 9 8.57 -12.58 1.23
C ILE A 9 7.25 -11.98 0.73
N TRP A 10 6.60 -11.16 1.56
CA TRP A 10 5.34 -10.53 1.21
C TRP A 10 5.49 -9.59 0.00
N LEU A 11 6.52 -8.74 0.01
CA LEU A 11 6.84 -7.84 -1.09
C LEU A 11 7.10 -8.60 -2.41
N ARG A 12 7.74 -9.76 -2.34
CA ARG A 12 8.01 -10.59 -3.54
C ARG A 12 6.74 -11.19 -4.13
N ILE A 13 5.80 -11.61 -3.29
CA ILE A 13 4.51 -12.17 -3.73
C ILE A 13 3.67 -11.07 -4.39
N GLU A 14 3.62 -9.90 -3.78
CA GLU A 14 2.95 -8.72 -4.33
C GLU A 14 3.53 -8.34 -5.70
N ASN A 15 4.86 -8.16 -5.79
CA ASN A 15 5.54 -7.83 -7.05
C ASN A 15 5.27 -8.85 -8.16
N ALA A 16 5.22 -10.15 -7.82
CA ALA A 16 4.93 -11.21 -8.79
C ALA A 16 3.48 -11.15 -9.31
N ASN A 17 2.52 -10.88 -8.42
CA ASN A 17 1.10 -10.76 -8.79
C ASN A 17 0.85 -9.50 -9.64
N VAL A 18 1.44 -8.37 -9.23
CA VAL A 18 1.34 -7.08 -9.92
C VAL A 18 1.93 -7.13 -11.31
N SER A 19 3.14 -7.69 -11.45
CA SER A 19 3.79 -7.84 -12.75
C SER A 19 2.95 -8.68 -13.71
N ARG A 20 2.27 -9.72 -13.20
CA ARG A 20 1.37 -10.55 -14.00
C ARG A 20 0.14 -9.77 -14.48
N ILE A 21 -0.48 -8.95 -13.62
CA ILE A 21 -1.65 -8.13 -13.98
C ILE A 21 -1.29 -7.13 -15.09
N PHE A 22 -0.16 -6.43 -14.99
CA PHE A 22 0.26 -5.49 -16.02
C PHE A 22 0.55 -6.15 -17.37
N GLN A 23 1.19 -7.33 -17.35
CA GLN A 23 1.40 -8.12 -18.57
C GLN A 23 0.06 -8.57 -19.20
N THR A 24 -0.92 -9.00 -18.40
CA THR A 24 -2.25 -9.38 -18.93
C THR A 24 -3.04 -8.21 -19.51
N LEU A 25 -2.77 -6.98 -19.04
CA LEU A 25 -3.40 -5.76 -19.54
C LEU A 25 -2.68 -5.17 -20.77
N GLY A 26 -1.63 -5.83 -21.27
CA GLY A 26 -0.93 -5.45 -22.49
C GLY A 26 0.13 -4.37 -22.32
N SER A 27 0.65 -4.14 -21.10
CA SER A 27 1.75 -3.17 -20.91
C SER A 27 2.98 -3.58 -21.70
N SER A 28 3.57 -2.66 -22.45
CA SER A 28 4.93 -2.84 -22.95
C SER A 28 5.90 -2.85 -21.75
N ILE A 29 6.99 -3.60 -21.85
CA ILE A 29 7.99 -3.72 -20.78
C ILE A 29 8.56 -2.34 -20.39
N ASP A 30 8.52 -1.38 -21.32
CA ASP A 30 9.02 -0.01 -21.19
C ASP A 30 8.14 0.86 -20.27
N GLU A 31 6.86 0.50 -20.08
CA GLU A 31 5.93 1.22 -19.21
C GLU A 31 6.03 0.75 -17.75
N ILE A 32 6.50 -0.48 -17.51
CA ILE A 32 6.59 -1.06 -16.16
C ILE A 32 7.40 -0.16 -15.19
N PRO A 33 8.60 0.35 -15.53
CA PRO A 33 9.40 1.18 -14.61
C PRO A 33 8.69 2.46 -14.16
N ILE A 34 7.93 3.12 -15.02
CA ILE A 34 7.24 4.37 -14.66
C ILE A 34 6.07 4.10 -13.71
N LEU A 35 5.42 2.93 -13.83
CA LEU A 35 4.37 2.51 -12.91
C LEU A 35 4.93 2.24 -11.49
N TRP A 36 6.19 1.81 -11.39
CA TRP A 36 6.86 1.51 -10.12
C TRP A 36 7.45 2.71 -9.39
N ILE A 37 7.64 3.87 -10.04
CA ILE A 37 8.11 5.11 -9.38
C ILE A 37 7.16 5.57 -8.27
N ALA A 38 5.91 5.17 -8.38
CA ALA A 38 4.88 5.47 -7.41
C ALA A 38 5.17 4.96 -6.01
N ALA A 39 5.68 3.75 -5.88
CA ALA A 39 5.95 3.11 -4.59
C ALA A 39 6.90 3.96 -3.73
N PRO A 40 8.11 4.35 -4.21
CA PRO A 40 9.00 5.21 -3.44
C PRO A 40 8.45 6.61 -3.22
N LEU A 41 7.73 7.18 -4.21
CA LEU A 41 7.12 8.51 -4.06
C LEU A 41 6.04 8.52 -2.97
N THR A 42 5.23 7.47 -2.95
CA THR A 42 4.16 7.28 -1.97
C THR A 42 4.74 7.10 -0.58
N GLY A 43 5.77 6.26 -0.43
CA GLY A 43 6.48 6.13 0.85
C GLY A 43 7.06 7.45 1.36
N LEU A 44 7.65 8.25 0.47
CA LEU A 44 8.24 9.56 0.83
C LEU A 44 7.19 10.57 1.32
N LEU A 45 6.00 10.59 0.72
CA LEU A 45 4.95 11.56 1.03
C LEU A 45 4.01 11.09 2.15
N VAL A 46 3.59 9.84 2.10
CA VAL A 46 2.58 9.28 3.02
C VAL A 46 3.13 9.19 4.43
N GLN A 47 4.38 8.74 4.61
CA GLN A 47 4.97 8.58 5.94
C GLN A 47 4.97 9.88 6.78
N PRO A 48 5.52 11.03 6.32
CA PRO A 48 5.52 12.25 7.11
C PRO A 48 4.10 12.82 7.36
N ILE A 49 3.21 12.72 6.37
CA ILE A 49 1.83 13.21 6.50
C ILE A 49 1.08 12.39 7.54
N ILE A 50 1.13 11.05 7.44
CA ILE A 50 0.43 10.15 8.35
C ILE A 50 1.02 10.21 9.74
N GLY A 51 2.34 10.31 9.88
CA GLY A 51 2.99 10.54 11.17
C GLY A 51 2.45 11.80 11.86
N TYR A 52 2.43 12.93 11.16
CA TYR A 52 1.90 14.20 11.67
C TYR A 52 0.40 14.12 12.00
N MET A 53 -0.42 13.56 11.11
CA MET A 53 -1.87 13.44 11.32
C MET A 53 -2.20 12.49 12.47
N SER A 54 -1.50 11.36 12.55
CA SER A 54 -1.62 10.39 13.64
C SER A 54 -1.32 11.05 14.97
N ASP A 55 -0.25 11.83 15.09
CA ASP A 55 0.11 12.48 16.35
C ASP A 55 -0.95 13.47 16.86
N ASN A 56 -1.70 14.10 15.94
CA ASN A 56 -2.76 15.07 16.27
C ASN A 56 -4.15 14.44 16.51
N THR A 57 -4.33 13.14 16.32
CA THR A 57 -5.66 12.51 16.41
C THR A 57 -5.95 11.94 17.81
N TRP A 58 -6.90 12.57 18.50
CA TRP A 58 -7.36 12.17 19.85
C TRP A 58 -8.88 11.95 19.89
N GLY A 59 -9.37 11.03 19.05
CA GLY A 59 -10.79 10.65 18.97
C GLY A 59 -11.14 9.37 19.73
N LYS A 60 -12.41 8.94 19.65
CA LYS A 60 -12.94 7.71 20.28
C LYS A 60 -12.23 6.42 19.83
N LEU A 61 -11.64 6.43 18.63
CA LEU A 61 -10.87 5.31 18.10
C LEU A 61 -9.40 5.34 18.53
N GLY A 62 -8.98 6.38 19.26
CA GLY A 62 -7.59 6.60 19.65
C GLY A 62 -6.70 7.06 18.49
N ARG A 63 -5.40 7.16 18.77
CA ARG A 63 -4.42 7.80 17.90
C ARG A 63 -4.08 7.03 16.62
N ARG A 64 -4.09 5.69 16.69
CA ARG A 64 -3.50 4.80 15.66
C ARG A 64 -4.50 3.92 14.91
N ARG A 65 -5.64 3.60 15.53
CA ARG A 65 -6.66 2.72 14.93
C ARG A 65 -7.38 3.33 13.71
N PRO A 66 -7.69 4.65 13.62
CA PRO A 66 -8.41 5.16 12.46
C PRO A 66 -7.58 5.03 11.17
N TYR A 67 -6.28 5.29 11.22
CA TYR A 67 -5.37 5.16 10.06
C TYR A 67 -5.23 3.72 9.58
N PHE A 68 -5.08 2.77 10.52
CA PHE A 68 -5.08 1.35 10.18
C PHE A 68 -6.38 0.92 9.49
N LEU A 69 -7.53 1.35 10.01
CA LEU A 69 -8.85 1.01 9.42
C LEU A 69 -9.03 1.63 8.04
N ILE A 70 -8.63 2.89 7.84
CA ILE A 70 -8.68 3.56 6.55
C ILE A 70 -7.79 2.82 5.54
N GLY A 71 -6.54 2.51 5.91
CA GLY A 71 -5.65 1.71 5.07
C GLY A 71 -6.25 0.35 4.72
N ALA A 72 -6.78 -0.39 5.70
CA ALA A 72 -7.38 -1.70 5.47
C ALA A 72 -8.58 -1.65 4.51
N ILE A 73 -9.45 -0.65 4.65
CA ILE A 73 -10.63 -0.46 3.77
C ILE A 73 -10.17 -0.14 2.35
N LEU A 74 -9.26 0.84 2.20
CA LEU A 74 -8.77 1.26 0.89
C LEU A 74 -8.02 0.13 0.17
N THR A 75 -7.17 -0.63 0.88
CA THR A 75 -6.51 -1.83 0.34
C THR A 75 -7.53 -2.87 -0.12
N THR A 76 -8.56 -3.13 0.70
CA THR A 76 -9.60 -4.10 0.34
C THR A 76 -10.34 -3.69 -0.93
N LEU A 77 -10.78 -2.43 -1.02
CA LEU A 77 -11.42 -1.90 -2.22
C LEU A 77 -10.50 -1.96 -3.44
N ALA A 78 -9.22 -1.67 -3.27
CA ALA A 78 -8.25 -1.70 -4.36
C ALA A 78 -8.11 -3.09 -4.98
N ILE A 79 -8.01 -4.13 -4.14
CA ILE A 79 -7.90 -5.52 -4.58
C ILE A 79 -9.16 -5.98 -5.33
N PHE A 80 -10.36 -5.53 -4.96
CA PHE A 80 -11.60 -5.89 -5.66
C PHE A 80 -11.76 -5.18 -7.01
N ILE A 81 -11.30 -3.93 -7.10
CA ILE A 81 -11.47 -3.11 -8.31
C ILE A 81 -10.37 -3.41 -9.34
N MET A 82 -9.14 -3.71 -8.89
CA MET A 82 -7.99 -3.91 -9.77
C MET A 82 -8.20 -4.95 -10.89
N PRO A 83 -8.78 -6.14 -10.65
CA PRO A 83 -9.04 -7.13 -11.70
C PRO A 83 -10.06 -6.68 -12.74
N ASN A 84 -10.91 -5.70 -12.41
CA ASN A 84 -11.95 -5.15 -13.27
C ASN A 84 -11.52 -3.84 -13.97
N SER A 85 -10.23 -3.47 -13.88
CA SER A 85 -9.72 -2.23 -14.46
C SER A 85 -9.72 -2.30 -15.99
N PRO A 86 -10.42 -1.40 -16.71
CA PRO A 86 -10.54 -1.47 -18.17
C PRO A 86 -9.29 -0.97 -18.92
N THR A 87 -8.37 -0.29 -18.23
CA THR A 87 -7.14 0.25 -18.83
C THR A 87 -5.94 0.10 -17.90
N LEU A 88 -4.73 0.08 -18.48
CA LEU A 88 -3.47 -0.03 -17.75
C LEU A 88 -3.29 1.08 -16.70
N TRP A 89 -3.64 2.32 -17.04
CA TRP A 89 -3.51 3.47 -16.14
C TRP A 89 -4.46 3.40 -14.94
N ILE A 90 -5.64 2.79 -15.10
CA ILE A 90 -6.55 2.56 -13.97
C ILE A 90 -5.97 1.48 -13.06
N ALA A 91 -5.46 0.37 -13.62
CA ALA A 91 -4.80 -0.65 -12.82
C ALA A 91 -3.58 -0.11 -12.06
N ALA A 92 -2.81 0.80 -12.69
CA ALA A 92 -1.71 1.51 -12.05
C ALA A 92 -2.19 2.43 -10.92
N GLY A 93 -3.23 3.23 -11.13
CA GLY A 93 -3.81 4.06 -10.07
C GLY A 93 -4.32 3.24 -8.89
N MET A 94 -4.95 2.10 -9.15
CA MET A 94 -5.40 1.18 -8.09
C MET A 94 -4.23 0.56 -7.35
N LEU A 95 -3.14 0.21 -8.05
CA LEU A 95 -1.89 -0.23 -7.43
C LEU A 95 -1.38 0.84 -6.47
N TRP A 96 -1.34 2.11 -6.90
CA TRP A 96 -0.82 3.20 -6.07
C TRP A 96 -1.66 3.39 -4.81
N ILE A 97 -2.99 3.33 -4.93
CA ILE A 97 -3.90 3.41 -3.79
C ILE A 97 -3.63 2.25 -2.83
N MET A 98 -3.44 1.04 -3.35
CA MET A 98 -3.11 -0.14 -2.55
C MET A 98 -1.79 0.06 -1.79
N ASP A 99 -0.74 0.47 -2.49
CA ASP A 99 0.60 0.70 -1.93
C ASP A 99 0.58 1.79 -0.86
N ALA A 100 -0.10 2.91 -1.14
CA ALA A 100 -0.31 3.98 -0.16
C ALA A 100 -1.02 3.46 1.09
N SER A 101 -2.09 2.69 0.90
CA SER A 101 -2.92 2.17 1.98
C SER A 101 -2.18 1.17 2.86
N ILE A 102 -1.33 0.33 2.26
CA ILE A 102 -0.43 -0.57 2.97
C ILE A 102 0.57 0.23 3.80
N ASN A 103 1.19 1.26 3.22
CA ASN A 103 2.12 2.14 3.93
C ASN A 103 1.45 2.85 5.13
N ILE A 104 0.21 3.35 4.94
CA ILE A 104 -0.61 3.94 6.02
C ILE A 104 -0.88 2.92 7.13
N ALA A 105 -1.19 1.67 6.79
CA ALA A 105 -1.59 0.64 7.75
C ALA A 105 -0.40 0.03 8.52
N MET A 106 0.77 -0.05 7.90
CA MET A 106 1.96 -0.70 8.49
C MET A 106 2.53 0.06 9.69
N GLU A 107 2.52 1.39 9.67
CA GLU A 107 3.10 2.21 10.72
C GLU A 107 2.34 2.09 12.07
N PRO A 108 1.00 2.16 12.10
CA PRO A 108 0.19 1.78 13.26
C PRO A 108 0.41 0.32 13.69
N PHE A 109 0.40 -0.62 12.75
CA PHE A 109 0.47 -2.06 13.03
C PHE A 109 1.75 -2.45 13.75
N ARG A 110 2.90 -1.89 13.33
CA ARG A 110 4.20 -2.15 13.97
C ARG A 110 4.21 -1.82 15.45
N VAL A 111 3.52 -0.75 15.85
CA VAL A 111 3.45 -0.36 17.26
C VAL A 111 2.37 -1.13 18.03
N PHE A 112 1.39 -1.73 17.36
CA PHE A 112 0.46 -2.68 17.98
C PHE A 112 1.12 -4.04 18.26
N VAL A 113 1.97 -4.55 17.36
CA VAL A 113 2.60 -5.87 17.51
C VAL A 113 3.87 -5.85 18.36
N GLY A 114 4.65 -4.76 18.32
CA GLY A 114 5.88 -4.62 19.12
C GLY A 114 5.68 -4.10 20.55
N GLY A 115 4.43 -4.00 21.01
CA GLY A 115 4.05 -3.36 22.26
C GLY A 115 3.72 -4.30 23.43
N ASN A 116 4.30 -5.51 23.47
CA ASN A 116 4.28 -6.42 24.62
C ASN A 116 5.69 -6.98 24.86
#